data_AF-A0A227J9I7-F1
#
_entry.id   AF-A0A227J9I7-F1
#
_cell.length_a   1.000
_cell.length_b   1.000
_cell.length_c   1.000
_cell.angle_alpha   90.00
_cell.angle_beta   90.00
_cell.angle_gamma   90.00
#
_symmetry.space_group_name_H-M   'P 1'
#
loop_
_entity.id
_entity.type
_entity.pdbx_description
1 polymer ?
#
loop_
_entity_poly.entity_id
_entity_poly.type
_entity_poly.pdbx_seq_one_letter_code
_entity_poly.pdbx_strand_id
1 'polypeptide(L)'
;KTLSGNLSQLKNTLERWLNENPSHPAAIYTPEEIQNILSLDIVKPNNTALLLPLTGKFAPQAQLIRDGFVFAMMNDRNRDPSATLTVIDTNAYSADEVKQRLINENIDFVVGPLQKENVELLQTTMDGSANSPAI
;
A
#
# COMPACT_ATOMS: atom_id res chain seq x y z
N LYS A 1 14.26 21.44 14.38
CA LYS A 1 13.49 20.90 13.23
C LYS A 1 13.33 19.40 13.47
N THR A 2 12.12 18.93 13.75
CA THR A 2 11.88 17.51 14.05
C THR A 2 11.93 16.71 12.74
N LEU A 3 12.80 15.70 12.67
CA LEU A 3 12.99 14.81 11.52
C LEU A 3 11.80 13.86 11.28
N SER A 4 10.75 13.96 12.09
CA SER A 4 9.60 13.06 12.16
C SER A 4 8.63 13.15 10.97
N GLY A 5 8.84 14.06 10.01
CA GLY A 5 7.96 14.22 8.84
C GLY A 5 8.36 13.43 7.60
N ASN A 6 9.58 12.87 7.53
CA ASN A 6 10.05 12.19 6.32
C ASN A 6 10.91 10.97 6.68
N LEU A 7 10.28 9.79 6.65
CA LEU A 7 10.89 8.52 7.04
C LEU A 7 12.11 8.16 6.17
N SER A 8 12.09 8.52 4.89
CA SER A 8 13.24 8.33 3.98
C SER A 8 14.43 9.18 4.40
N GLN A 9 14.20 10.45 4.77
CA GLN A 9 15.26 11.32 5.26
C GLN A 9 15.82 10.83 6.59
N LEU A 10 14.98 10.32 7.48
CA LEU A 10 15.42 9.73 8.75
C LEU A 10 16.31 8.51 8.51
N LYS A 11 15.87 7.54 7.70
CA LYS A 11 16.66 6.36 7.33
C LYS A 11 18.02 6.76 6.74
N ASN A 12 18.03 7.62 5.74
CA ASN A 12 19.26 8.11 5.11
C ASN A 12 20.21 8.81 6.11
N THR A 13 19.67 9.55 7.07
CA THR A 13 20.47 10.24 8.09
C THR A 13 21.08 9.26 9.06
N LEU A 14 20.32 8.24 9.49
CA LEU A 14 20.82 7.18 10.37
C LEU A 14 21.89 6.33 9.69
N GLU A 15 21.67 5.92 8.44
CA GLU A 15 22.67 5.19 7.65
C GLU A 15 23.98 5.97 7.51
N ARG A 16 23.89 7.27 7.22
CA ARG A 16 25.07 8.13 7.15
C ARG A 16 25.79 8.22 8.48
N TRP A 17 25.05 8.47 9.57
CA TRP A 17 25.64 8.60 10.89
C TRP A 17 26.35 7.31 11.34
N LEU A 18 25.75 6.14 11.08
CA LEU A 18 26.36 4.84 11.40
C LEU A 18 27.67 4.61 10.64
N ASN A 19 27.71 4.98 9.35
CA ASN A 19 28.92 4.90 8.53
C ASN A 19 30.02 5.85 9.01
N GLU A 20 29.64 7.06 9.45
CA GLU A 20 30.59 8.07 9.94
C GLU A 20 31.09 7.79 11.37
N ASN A 21 30.36 6.99 12.16
CA ASN A 21 30.64 6.75 13.59
C ASN A 21 30.73 5.25 13.94
N PRO A 22 31.59 4.44 13.28
CA PRO A 22 31.59 2.99 13.44
C PRO A 22 32.04 2.50 14.82
N SER A 23 32.81 3.31 15.57
CA SER A 23 33.27 2.98 16.92
C SER A 23 32.33 3.48 18.03
N HIS A 24 31.25 4.16 17.69
CA HIS A 24 30.32 4.69 18.68
C HIS A 24 29.52 3.54 19.33
N PRO A 25 29.31 3.53 20.66
CA PRO A 25 28.59 2.45 21.34
C PRO A 25 27.20 2.16 20.75
N ALA A 26 26.47 3.21 20.34
CA ALA A 26 25.16 3.06 19.69
C ALA A 26 25.21 2.58 18.23
N ALA A 27 26.39 2.56 17.58
CA ALA A 27 26.57 1.91 16.29
C ALA A 27 26.93 0.42 16.47
N ILE A 28 27.75 0.11 17.48
CA ILE A 28 28.13 -1.26 17.86
C ILE A 28 26.92 -2.03 18.42
N TYR A 29 26.15 -1.38 19.29
CA TYR A 29 24.93 -1.90 19.90
C TYR A 29 23.73 -1.10 19.39
N THR A 30 23.48 -1.22 18.08
CA THR A 30 22.37 -0.51 17.44
C THR A 30 21.04 -0.98 18.06
N PRO A 31 20.23 -0.08 18.65
CA PRO A 31 18.91 -0.43 19.19
C PRO A 31 17.98 -1.04 18.13
N GLU A 32 17.08 -1.92 18.56
CA GLU A 32 16.16 -2.62 17.67
C GLU A 32 15.28 -1.66 16.87
N GLU A 33 14.85 -0.55 17.47
CA GLU A 33 14.04 0.46 16.80
C GLU A 33 14.78 1.11 15.63
N ILE A 34 16.09 1.32 15.76
CA ILE A 34 16.93 1.84 14.68
C ILE A 34 17.12 0.78 13.60
N GLN A 35 17.36 -0.48 13.98
CA GLN A 35 17.45 -1.58 13.02
C GLN A 35 16.16 -1.72 12.20
N ASN A 36 15.01 -1.60 12.85
CA ASN A 36 13.70 -1.62 12.20
C ASN A 36 13.54 -0.47 11.21
N ILE A 37 13.98 0.75 11.55
CA ILE A 37 13.94 1.88 10.60
C ILE A 37 14.86 1.63 9.40
N LEU A 38 16.03 1.05 9.61
CA LEU A 38 16.99 0.74 8.56
C LEU A 38 16.50 -0.37 7.63
N SER A 39 15.74 -1.34 8.15
CA SER A 39 15.16 -2.44 7.36
C SER A 39 13.89 -2.06 6.61
N LEU A 40 13.33 -0.86 6.81
CA LEU A 40 12.15 -0.41 6.08
C LEU A 40 12.42 -0.30 4.57
N ASP A 41 11.63 -1.05 3.81
CA ASP A 41 11.47 -0.83 2.37
C ASP A 41 10.45 0.27 2.13
N ILE A 42 10.96 1.46 1.79
CA ILE A 42 10.13 2.60 1.43
C ILE A 42 9.73 2.42 -0.04
N VAL A 43 8.71 1.60 -0.25
CA VAL A 43 8.11 1.38 -1.57
C VAL A 43 7.16 2.53 -1.90
N LYS A 44 7.39 3.14 -3.06
CA LYS A 44 6.38 3.97 -3.71
C LYS A 44 5.59 3.06 -4.65
N PRO A 45 4.25 3.00 -4.50
CA PRO A 45 3.45 2.16 -5.36
C PRO A 45 3.44 2.70 -6.78
N ASN A 46 3.68 1.83 -7.77
CA ASN A 46 3.64 2.21 -9.18
C ASN A 46 2.27 1.91 -9.79
N ASN A 47 1.68 0.76 -9.50
CA ASN A 47 0.40 0.32 -10.04
C ASN A 47 -0.59 0.15 -8.89
N THR A 48 -1.40 1.19 -8.66
CA THR A 48 -2.39 1.20 -7.59
C THR A 48 -3.76 0.76 -8.09
N ALA A 49 -4.40 -0.19 -7.42
CA ALA A 49 -5.82 -0.49 -7.63
C ALA A 49 -6.69 0.12 -6.53
N LEU A 50 -7.79 0.75 -6.94
CA LEU A 50 -8.82 1.29 -6.07
C LEU A 50 -10.09 0.44 -6.18
N LEU A 51 -10.37 -0.31 -5.13
CA LEU A 51 -11.50 -1.23 -5.02
C LEU A 51 -12.69 -0.53 -4.37
N LEU A 52 -13.69 -0.16 -5.16
CA LEU A 52 -14.85 0.60 -4.67
C LEU A 52 -16.16 0.04 -5.22
N PRO A 53 -17.27 0.05 -4.44
CA PRO A 53 -18.59 -0.32 -4.94
C PRO A 53 -19.19 0.83 -5.73
N LEU A 54 -18.88 0.91 -7.04
CA LEU A 54 -19.30 2.02 -7.91
C LEU A 54 -20.75 1.89 -8.40
N THR A 55 -21.39 0.77 -8.09
CA THR A 55 -22.81 0.49 -8.36
C THR A 55 -23.57 0.18 -7.07
N GLY A 56 -24.90 0.20 -7.11
CA GLY A 56 -25.74 -0.12 -5.95
C GLY A 56 -25.81 0.99 -4.89
N LYS A 57 -26.12 0.60 -3.63
CA LYS A 57 -26.45 1.53 -2.53
C LYS A 57 -25.35 2.53 -2.20
N PHE A 58 -24.09 2.15 -2.37
CA PHE A 58 -22.92 2.94 -1.98
C PHE A 58 -22.24 3.67 -3.15
N ALA A 59 -22.82 3.60 -4.35
CA ALA A 59 -22.25 4.22 -5.55
C ALA A 59 -21.97 5.73 -5.38
N PRO A 60 -22.86 6.55 -4.79
CA PRO A 60 -22.60 7.98 -4.62
C PRO A 60 -21.36 8.24 -3.72
N GLN A 61 -21.21 7.48 -2.64
CA GLN A 61 -20.08 7.62 -1.71
C GLN A 61 -18.78 7.13 -2.34
N ALA A 62 -18.84 6.00 -3.04
CA ALA A 62 -17.71 5.45 -3.78
C ALA A 62 -17.21 6.41 -4.87
N GLN A 63 -18.10 7.08 -5.59
CA GLN A 63 -17.72 8.09 -6.58
C GLN A 63 -16.98 9.26 -5.94
N LEU A 64 -17.47 9.79 -4.81
CA LEU A 64 -16.77 10.88 -4.10
C LEU A 64 -15.37 10.48 -3.62
N ILE A 65 -15.21 9.24 -3.12
CA ILE A 65 -13.90 8.72 -2.72
C ILE A 65 -12.97 8.60 -3.93
N ARG A 66 -13.45 8.04 -5.04
CA ARG A 66 -12.68 7.93 -6.29
C ARG A 66 -12.22 9.30 -6.76
N ASP A 67 -13.13 10.27 -6.83
CA ASP A 67 -12.85 11.59 -7.37
C ASP A 67 -11.86 12.35 -6.45
N GLY A 68 -11.99 12.21 -5.13
CA GLY A 68 -11.02 12.73 -4.17
C GLY A 68 -9.63 12.10 -4.28
N PHE A 69 -9.57 10.78 -4.50
CA PHE A 69 -8.32 10.05 -4.69
C PHE A 69 -7.62 10.47 -5.99
N VAL A 70 -8.36 10.55 -7.09
CA VAL A 70 -7.86 11.04 -8.39
C VAL A 70 -7.38 12.48 -8.26
N PHE A 71 -8.15 13.35 -7.62
CA PHE A 71 -7.76 14.75 -7.40
C PHE A 71 -6.45 14.86 -6.63
N ALA A 72 -6.31 14.13 -5.51
CA ALA A 72 -5.09 14.12 -4.73
C ALA A 72 -3.89 13.60 -5.54
N MET A 73 -4.07 12.50 -6.27
CA MET A 73 -3.02 11.90 -7.11
C MET A 73 -2.59 12.82 -8.26
N MET A 74 -3.53 13.54 -8.88
CA MET A 74 -3.22 14.49 -9.96
C MET A 74 -2.52 15.76 -9.45
N ASN A 75 -2.75 16.12 -8.19
CA ASN A 75 -2.14 17.30 -7.57
C ASN A 75 -0.80 16.99 -6.88
N ASP A 76 -0.40 15.73 -6.78
CA ASP A 76 0.90 15.33 -6.24
C ASP A 76 2.03 15.62 -7.25
N ARG A 77 2.86 16.61 -6.91
CA ARG A 77 4.02 17.02 -7.73
C ARG A 77 5.18 16.04 -7.69
N ASN A 78 5.22 15.14 -6.71
CA ASN A 78 6.26 14.13 -6.54
C ASN A 78 5.83 12.75 -7.05
N ARG A 79 4.64 12.68 -7.68
CA ARG A 79 4.13 11.46 -8.31
C ARG A 79 5.08 11.01 -9.41
N ASP A 80 5.34 9.71 -9.45
CA ASP A 80 6.03 9.10 -10.58
C ASP A 80 5.13 9.18 -11.83
N PRO A 81 5.60 9.73 -12.96
CA PRO A 81 4.82 9.77 -14.20
C PRO A 81 4.37 8.40 -14.68
N SER A 82 5.10 7.33 -14.32
CA SER A 82 4.75 5.95 -14.63
C SER A 82 3.71 5.36 -13.69
N ALA A 83 3.36 6.04 -12.59
CA ALA A 83 2.37 5.54 -11.66
C ALA A 83 0.98 5.51 -12.30
N THR A 84 0.34 4.34 -12.24
CA THR A 84 -0.98 4.06 -12.79
C THR A 84 -2.00 3.84 -11.67
N LEU A 85 -3.26 4.17 -11.97
CA LEU A 85 -4.41 3.95 -11.10
C LEU A 85 -5.47 3.16 -11.85
N THR A 86 -5.73 1.93 -11.42
CA THR A 86 -6.85 1.12 -11.89
C THR A 86 -8.00 1.25 -10.90
N VAL A 87 -9.19 1.62 -11.37
CA VAL A 87 -10.40 1.61 -10.54
C VAL A 87 -11.23 0.39 -10.90
N ILE A 88 -11.57 -0.43 -9.90
CA ILE A 88 -12.33 -1.68 -10.08
C ILE A 88 -13.62 -1.59 -9.25
N ASP A 89 -14.76 -1.84 -9.91
CA ASP A 89 -16.04 -1.93 -9.22
C ASP A 89 -16.20 -3.27 -8.50
N THR A 90 -16.18 -3.25 -7.16
CA THR A 90 -16.30 -4.46 -6.34
C THR A 90 -17.68 -5.11 -6.39
N ASN A 91 -18.70 -4.40 -6.89
CA ASN A 91 -20.04 -4.97 -7.05
C ASN A 91 -20.24 -5.62 -8.42
N ALA A 92 -19.37 -5.32 -9.39
CA ALA A 92 -19.45 -5.85 -10.75
C ALA A 92 -18.68 -7.16 -10.95
N TYR A 93 -17.76 -7.48 -10.04
CA TYR A 93 -16.85 -8.61 -10.15
C TYR A 93 -16.84 -9.43 -8.86
N SER A 94 -16.70 -10.75 -8.98
CA SER A 94 -16.43 -11.63 -7.86
C SER A 94 -15.02 -11.43 -7.31
N ALA A 95 -14.76 -11.88 -6.07
CA ALA A 95 -13.45 -11.77 -5.43
C ALA A 95 -12.32 -12.45 -6.24
N ASP A 96 -12.61 -13.59 -6.86
CA ASP A 96 -11.66 -14.31 -7.72
C ASP A 96 -11.34 -13.51 -9.00
N GLU A 97 -12.36 -12.90 -9.63
CA GLU A 97 -12.15 -12.05 -10.81
C GLU A 97 -11.36 -10.79 -10.48
N VAL A 98 -11.64 -10.18 -9.33
CA VAL A 98 -10.85 -9.05 -8.82
C VAL A 98 -9.40 -9.49 -8.63
N LYS A 99 -9.14 -10.62 -7.95
CA LYS A 99 -7.77 -11.15 -7.77
C LYS A 99 -7.07 -11.40 -9.09
N GLN A 100 -7.72 -12.03 -10.06
CA GLN A 100 -7.15 -12.27 -11.39
C GLN A 100 -6.80 -10.97 -12.09
N ARG A 101 -7.64 -9.93 -12.00
CA ARG A 101 -7.33 -8.60 -12.53
C ARG A 101 -6.13 -7.96 -11.86
N LEU A 102 -6.03 -8.02 -10.53
CA LEU A 102 -4.89 -7.45 -9.81
C LEU A 102 -3.57 -8.09 -10.26
N ILE A 103 -3.57 -9.40 -10.48
CA ILE A 103 -2.40 -10.14 -11.00
C ILE A 103 -2.12 -9.73 -12.45
N ASN A 104 -3.13 -9.75 -13.33
CA ASN A 104 -2.96 -9.47 -14.76
C ASN A 104 -2.54 -8.02 -15.04
N GLU A 105 -3.04 -7.07 -14.25
CA GLU A 105 -2.70 -5.65 -14.36
C GLU A 105 -1.44 -5.29 -13.55
N ASN A 106 -0.79 -6.30 -12.94
CA ASN A 106 0.45 -6.18 -12.18
C ASN A 106 0.35 -5.08 -11.10
N ILE A 107 -0.73 -5.13 -10.33
CA ILE A 107 -1.01 -4.21 -9.23
C ILE A 107 -0.14 -4.58 -8.03
N ASP A 108 0.67 -3.63 -7.56
CA ASP A 108 1.53 -3.76 -6.37
C ASP A 108 0.93 -3.11 -5.12
N PHE A 109 -0.12 -2.30 -5.27
CA PHE A 109 -0.79 -1.67 -4.14
C PHE A 109 -2.30 -1.60 -4.31
N VAL A 110 -3.04 -1.94 -3.25
CA VAL A 110 -4.51 -2.02 -3.28
C VAL A 110 -5.09 -1.14 -2.19
N VAL A 111 -6.05 -0.29 -2.55
CA VAL A 111 -6.80 0.57 -1.64
C VAL A 111 -8.27 0.13 -1.64
N GLY A 112 -8.76 -0.28 -0.47
CA GLY A 112 -10.12 -0.79 -0.27
C GLY A 112 -10.14 -2.26 0.18
N PRO A 113 -11.31 -2.92 0.17
CA PRO A 113 -12.62 -2.42 -0.29
C PRO A 113 -13.38 -1.61 0.77
N LEU A 114 -14.37 -0.83 0.33
CA LEU A 114 -15.18 0.03 1.22
C LEU A 114 -16.13 -0.77 2.15
N GLN A 115 -16.62 -1.92 1.70
CA GLN A 115 -17.57 -2.74 2.44
C GLN A 115 -16.85 -3.75 3.33
N LYS A 116 -17.22 -3.80 4.62
CA LYS A 116 -16.60 -4.71 5.59
C LYS A 116 -16.69 -6.18 5.16
N GLU A 117 -17.82 -6.60 4.58
CA GLU A 117 -17.99 -7.97 4.08
C GLU A 117 -16.98 -8.30 2.96
N ASN A 118 -16.67 -7.35 2.09
CA ASN A 118 -15.70 -7.54 1.01
C ASN A 118 -14.26 -7.53 1.51
N VAL A 119 -13.97 -6.91 2.67
CA VAL A 119 -12.63 -6.91 3.29
C VAL A 119 -12.25 -8.32 3.69
N GLU A 120 -13.12 -9.03 4.41
CA GLU A 120 -12.87 -10.41 4.88
C GLU A 120 -12.78 -11.40 3.71
N LEU A 121 -13.66 -11.25 2.73
CA LEU A 121 -13.66 -12.10 1.53
C LEU A 121 -12.36 -11.92 0.72
N LEU A 122 -11.95 -10.67 0.44
CA LEU A 122 -10.73 -10.43 -0.32
C LEU A 122 -9.47 -10.82 0.45
N GLN A 123 -9.39 -10.60 1.76
CA GLN A 123 -8.25 -11.08 2.57
C GLN A 123 -8.11 -12.60 2.46
N THR A 124 -9.20 -13.34 2.65
CA THR A 124 -9.19 -14.81 2.58
C THR A 124 -8.75 -15.31 1.20
N THR A 125 -9.22 -14.67 0.12
CA THR A 125 -8.87 -15.04 -1.26
C THR A 125 -7.44 -14.65 -1.63
N MET A 126 -6.91 -13.56 -1.10
CA MET A 126 -5.53 -13.09 -1.34
C MET A 126 -4.50 -13.93 -0.58
N ASP A 127 -4.80 -14.31 0.68
CA ASP A 127 -3.90 -15.07 1.54
C ASP A 127 -3.84 -16.57 1.21
N GLY A 128 -4.70 -17.07 0.33
CA GLY A 128 -4.63 -18.46 -0.16
C GLY A 128 -5.08 -19.53 0.84
N SER A 129 -5.80 -19.18 1.91
CA SER A 129 -6.25 -20.14 2.95
C SER A 129 -7.56 -20.89 2.62
N ALA A 130 -7.91 -21.06 1.35
CA ALA A 130 -9.07 -21.85 0.94
C ALA A 130 -8.66 -22.93 -0.07
N ASN A 131 -7.85 -23.89 0.38
CA ASN A 131 -7.90 -25.30 -0.05
C ASN A 131 -6.78 -26.12 0.62
N SER A 132 -7.08 -26.70 1.78
CA SER A 132 -6.63 -28.07 2.05
C SER A 132 -7.89 -28.90 2.36
N PRO A 133 -8.22 -29.92 1.55
CA PRO A 133 -9.25 -30.86 1.94
C PRO A 133 -8.77 -31.59 3.20
N ALA A 134 -9.71 -31.79 4.13
CA ALA A 134 -9.52 -32.70 5.23
C ALA A 134 -9.10 -34.08 4.70
N ILE A 135 -8.00 -34.61 5.21
CA ILE A 135 -7.70 -36.04 5.26
C ILE A 135 -7.49 -36.40 6.73
#